data_AF-A0A1G9KNF1-F1
#
_entry.id   AF-A0A1G9KNF1-F1
#
_cell.length_a   1.000
_cell.length_b   1.000
_cell.length_c   1.000
_cell.angle_alpha   90.00
_cell.angle_beta   90.00
_cell.angle_gamma   90.00
#
_symmetry.space_group_name_H-M   'P 1'
#
loop_
_entity.id
_entity.type
_entity.pdbx_description
1 polymer ?
#
loop_
_entity_poly.entity_id
_entity_poly.type
_entity_poly.pdbx_seq_one_letter_code
_entity_poly.pdbx_strand_id
1 'polypeptide(L)'
;MDYYDYLNLGFRITAAAGSDIPWGSTLGEVRTFVFTGDTFSADSWFKGLKKGHTFVSNGPALFLEADGSLPGTEITLSKGSVTNLPTRKTS
;
A
#
# COMPACT_ATOMS: atom_id res chain seq x y z
N MET A 1 -13.10 -20.42 -8.71
CA MET A 1 -12.29 -19.73 -7.69
C MET A 1 -12.53 -18.26 -7.84
N ASP A 2 -12.96 -17.67 -6.75
CA ASP A 2 -13.26 -16.25 -6.56
C ASP A 2 -11.96 -15.49 -6.18
N TYR A 3 -11.88 -14.20 -6.47
CA TYR A 3 -10.82 -13.30 -5.99
C TYR A 3 -10.60 -13.41 -4.47
N TYR A 4 -11.66 -13.53 -3.67
CA TYR A 4 -11.57 -13.68 -2.22
C TYR A 4 -10.91 -15.01 -1.81
N ASP A 5 -11.05 -16.08 -2.61
CA ASP A 5 -10.38 -17.36 -2.33
C ASP A 5 -8.86 -17.17 -2.34
N TYR A 6 -8.33 -16.40 -3.30
CA TYR A 6 -6.90 -16.09 -3.39
C TYR A 6 -6.42 -15.23 -2.22
N LEU A 7 -7.22 -14.27 -1.76
CA LEU A 7 -6.89 -13.46 -0.58
C LEU A 7 -6.89 -14.28 0.71
N ASN A 8 -7.72 -15.31 0.78
CA ASN A 8 -7.85 -16.17 1.95
C ASN A 8 -6.79 -17.28 2.04
N LEU A 9 -5.86 -17.37 1.08
CA LEU A 9 -4.78 -18.37 1.09
C LEU A 9 -3.72 -18.15 2.19
N GLY A 10 -3.80 -17.05 2.93
CA GLY A 10 -2.86 -16.72 4.01
C GLY A 10 -1.52 -16.17 3.52
N PHE A 11 -1.35 -15.92 2.22
CA PHE A 11 -0.15 -15.29 1.68
C PHE A 11 -0.15 -13.78 1.95
N ARG A 12 1.01 -13.25 2.35
CA ARG A 12 1.23 -11.80 2.45
C ARG A 12 1.61 -11.26 1.07
N ILE A 13 0.62 -10.73 0.34
CA ILE A 13 0.80 -10.14 -0.99
C ILE A 13 0.93 -8.62 -0.84
N THR A 14 1.99 -8.05 -1.42
CA THR A 14 2.15 -6.59 -1.49
C THR A 14 1.23 -6.01 -2.54
N ALA A 15 0.52 -4.94 -2.21
CA ALA A 15 -0.31 -4.22 -3.16
C ALA A 15 0.56 -3.49 -4.19
N ALA A 16 0.44 -3.89 -5.46
CA ALA A 16 1.08 -3.23 -6.59
C ALA A 16 0.16 -3.29 -7.82
N ALA A 17 0.17 -2.21 -8.59
CA ALA A 17 -0.56 -2.06 -9.83
C ALA A 17 0.09 -1.00 -10.75
N GLY A 18 -0.32 -0.97 -12.00
CA GLY A 18 0.08 0.02 -12.99
C GLY A 18 -1.02 0.24 -14.02
N SER A 19 -0.89 1.30 -14.81
CA SER A 19 -1.90 1.75 -15.78
C SER A 19 -1.96 0.92 -17.07
N ASP A 20 -1.22 -0.18 -17.17
CA ASP A 20 -1.21 -1.09 -18.33
C ASP A 20 -1.05 -0.41 -19.70
N ILE A 21 -0.21 0.62 -19.78
CA ILE A 21 0.02 1.36 -21.04
C ILE A 21 0.85 0.51 -22.01
N PRO A 22 0.45 0.43 -23.32
CA PRO A 22 -0.55 1.24 -24.02
C PRO A 22 -2.00 0.69 -24.06
N TRP A 23 -2.31 -0.42 -23.41
CA TRP A 23 -3.67 -0.99 -23.42
C TRP A 23 -4.66 -0.26 -22.51
N GLY A 24 -4.17 0.38 -21.45
CA GLY A 24 -4.94 1.27 -20.58
C GLY A 24 -5.14 2.67 -21.17
N SER A 25 -5.98 3.48 -20.52
CA SER A 25 -6.39 4.78 -21.05
C SER A 25 -5.26 5.80 -21.02
N THR A 26 -4.70 6.07 -19.84
CA THR A 26 -3.72 7.15 -19.64
C THR A 26 -2.57 6.71 -18.77
N LEU A 27 -1.36 7.17 -19.10
CA LEU A 27 -0.18 6.95 -18.28
C LEU A 27 -0.41 7.45 -16.85
N GLY A 28 -0.22 6.55 -15.89
CA GLY A 28 -0.36 6.88 -14.47
C GLY A 28 -1.81 7.01 -13.98
N GLU A 29 -2.79 6.50 -14.73
CA GLU A 29 -4.18 6.36 -14.27
C GLU A 29 -4.26 5.51 -12.98
N VAL A 30 -3.44 4.46 -12.88
CA VAL A 30 -3.25 3.65 -11.68
C VAL A 30 -1.79 3.77 -11.23
N ARG A 31 -1.57 4.09 -9.96
CA ARG A 31 -0.23 4.30 -9.38
C ARG A 31 -0.04 3.44 -8.13
N THR A 32 1.14 2.82 -8.04
CA THR A 32 1.64 2.24 -6.78
C THR A 32 2.52 3.26 -6.09
N PHE A 33 2.11 3.67 -4.90
CA PHE A 33 2.89 4.55 -4.05
C PHE A 33 3.63 3.72 -3.01
N VAL A 34 4.91 4.02 -2.80
CA VAL A 34 5.78 3.28 -1.89
C VAL A 34 6.44 4.24 -0.93
N PHE A 35 6.35 3.97 0.37
CA PHE A 35 7.02 4.76 1.38
C PHE A 35 8.53 4.53 1.35
N THR A 36 9.30 5.59 1.12
CA THR A 36 10.78 5.54 1.04
C THR A 36 11.49 6.22 2.22
N GLY A 37 10.75 6.83 3.15
CA GLY A 37 11.29 7.71 4.17
C GLY A 37 11.48 9.14 3.65
N ASP A 38 12.48 9.84 4.16
CA ASP A 38 12.71 11.26 3.84
C ASP A 38 13.34 11.49 2.47
N THR A 39 14.00 10.46 1.91
CA THR A 39 14.71 10.57 0.64
C THR A 39 14.38 9.41 -0.30
N PHE A 40 14.20 9.74 -1.57
CA PHE A 40 13.98 8.76 -2.61
C PHE A 40 15.31 8.19 -3.14
N SER A 41 15.34 6.87 -3.30
CA SER A 41 16.32 6.13 -4.09
C SER A 41 15.64 4.89 -4.66
N ALA A 42 16.17 4.31 -5.74
CA ALA A 42 15.63 3.07 -6.30
C ALA A 42 15.67 1.93 -5.26
N ASP A 43 16.77 1.83 -4.51
CA ASP A 43 16.92 0.81 -3.46
C ASP A 43 15.93 1.00 -2.31
N SER A 44 15.71 2.24 -1.86
CA SER A 44 14.70 2.52 -0.82
C SER A 44 13.29 2.24 -1.30
N TRP A 45 13.01 2.47 -2.58
CA TRP A 45 11.74 2.10 -3.21
C TRP A 45 11.53 0.58 -3.23
N PHE A 46 12.48 -0.20 -3.74
CA PHE A 46 12.36 -1.67 -3.74
C PHE A 46 12.29 -2.25 -2.32
N LYS A 47 13.01 -1.68 -1.36
CA LYS A 47 12.96 -2.08 0.05
C LYS A 47 11.59 -1.80 0.66
N GLY A 48 10.99 -0.64 0.40
CA GLY A 48 9.64 -0.29 0.84
C GLY A 48 8.57 -1.20 0.23
N LEU A 49 8.69 -1.46 -1.08
CA LEU A 49 7.82 -2.38 -1.82
C LEU A 49 7.87 -3.78 -1.19
N LYS A 50 9.07 -4.34 -0.98
CA LYS A 50 9.23 -5.68 -0.38
C LYS A 50 8.64 -5.79 1.02
N LYS A 51 8.57 -4.68 1.77
CA LYS A 51 7.95 -4.63 3.10
C LYS A 51 6.44 -4.42 3.06
N GLY A 52 5.84 -4.20 1.89
CA GLY A 52 4.42 -3.91 1.75
C GLY A 52 4.03 -2.50 2.20
N HIS A 53 4.99 -1.58 2.34
CA HIS A 53 4.74 -0.18 2.72
C HIS A 53 4.18 0.61 1.54
N THR A 54 3.02 0.17 1.05
CA THR A 54 2.46 0.55 -0.24
C THR A 54 0.97 0.80 -0.18
N PHE A 55 0.48 1.63 -1.09
CA PHE A 55 -0.93 1.65 -1.45
C PHE A 55 -1.09 1.91 -2.96
N VAL A 56 -2.22 1.48 -3.50
CA VAL A 56 -2.59 1.67 -4.90
C VAL A 56 -3.76 2.65 -4.98
N SER A 57 -3.67 3.63 -5.88
CA SER A 57 -4.72 4.63 -6.04
C SER A 57 -4.75 5.20 -7.47
N ASN A 58 -5.97 5.49 -7.95
CA ASN A 58 -6.20 6.29 -9.16
C ASN A 58 -6.36 7.79 -8.81
N GLY A 59 -6.42 8.11 -7.52
CA GLY A 59 -6.51 9.46 -6.98
C GLY A 59 -5.16 9.98 -6.46
N PRO A 60 -5.18 10.99 -5.56
CA PRO A 60 -3.98 11.55 -4.97
C PRO A 60 -3.25 10.54 -4.08
N ALA A 61 -2.00 10.85 -3.74
CA ALA A 61 -1.29 10.08 -2.74
C ALA A 61 -1.89 10.28 -1.34
N LEU A 62 -1.91 9.19 -0.58
CA LEU A 62 -2.42 9.12 0.78
C LEU A 62 -1.31 8.61 1.69
N PHE A 63 -1.19 9.20 2.86
CA PHE A 63 -0.50 8.59 3.98
C PHE A 63 -1.53 7.93 4.87
N LEU A 64 -1.38 6.62 5.04
CA LEU A 64 -2.17 5.79 5.93
C LEU A 64 -1.24 5.23 7.00
N GLU A 65 -1.64 5.37 8.25
CA GLU A 65 -1.00 4.72 9.39
C GLU A 65 -2.08 4.07 10.25
N ALA A 66 -1.74 2.97 10.92
CA ALA A 66 -2.56 2.33 11.93
C ALA A 66 -1.76 2.30 13.23
N ASP A 67 -2.18 3.06 14.24
CA ASP A 67 -1.43 3.23 15.50
C ASP A 67 0.06 3.59 15.26
N GLY A 68 0.33 4.45 14.27
CA GLY A 68 1.69 4.86 13.86
C GLY A 68 2.46 3.83 13.01
N SER A 69 1.86 2.68 12.71
CA SER A 69 2.44 1.64 11.86
C SER A 69 2.04 1.83 10.39
N LEU A 70 3.01 1.61 9.50
CA LEU A 70 2.81 1.73 8.05
C LEU A 70 2.03 0.53 7.47
N PRO A 71 1.42 0.67 6.28
CA PRO A 71 0.83 -0.46 5.56
C PRO A 71 1.82 -1.63 5.43
N GLY A 72 1.32 -2.86 5.50
CA GLY A 72 2.14 -4.07 5.49
C GLY A 72 2.73 -4.46 6.86
N THR A 73 2.60 -3.61 7.88
CA THR A 73 3.00 -3.95 9.26
C THR A 73 1.95 -4.82 9.93
N GLU A 74 2.40 -5.84 10.67
CA GLU A 74 1.53 -6.67 11.52
C GLU A 74 1.35 -6.00 12.89
N ILE A 75 0.10 -5.83 13.31
CA ILE A 75 -0.27 -5.26 14.61
C ILE A 75 -1.02 -6.32 15.40
N THR A 76 -0.53 -6.64 16.60
CA THR A 76 -1.22 -7.55 17.54
C THR A 76 -2.01 -6.74 18.55
N LEU A 77 -3.32 -6.96 18.61
CA LEU A 77 -4.23 -6.26 19.51
C LEU A 77 -4.91 -7.25 20.47
N SER A 78 -5.15 -6.81 21.69
CA SER A 78 -6.00 -7.56 22.63
C SER A 78 -7.48 -7.37 22.26
N LYS A 79 -8.31 -8.36 22.60
CA LYS A 79 -9.77 -8.25 22.42
C LYS A 79 -10.29 -7.00 23.15
N GLY A 80 -11.00 -6.13 22.42
CA GLY A 80 -11.55 -4.87 22.95
C GLY A 80 -10.65 -3.64 22.76
N SER A 81 -9.47 -3.79 22.16
CA SER A 81 -8.63 -2.65 21.77
C SER A 81 -9.27 -1.83 20.65
N VAL A 82 -9.03 -0.52 20.67
CA VAL A 82 -9.43 0.43 19.61
C VAL A 82 -8.15 0.88 18.89
N THR A 83 -8.14 0.81 17.57
CA THR A 83 -7.04 1.27 16.72
C THR A 83 -7.40 2.59 16.06
N ASN A 84 -6.45 3.51 16.02
CA ASN A 84 -6.57 4.77 15.29
C ASN A 84 -6.04 4.61 13.86
N LEU A 85 -6.82 5.07 12.89
CA LEU A 85 -6.51 4.99 11.45
C LEU A 85 -6.51 6.39 10.82
N PRO A 86 -5.53 7.25 11.14
CA PRO A 86 -5.44 8.56 10.52
C PRO A 86 -5.16 8.42 9.01
N THR A 87 -5.92 9.18 8.22
CA THR A 87 -5.68 9.34 6.79
C THR A 87 -5.23 10.77 6.51
N ARG A 88 -4.09 10.94 5.86
CA ARG A 88 -3.60 12.25 5.42
C ARG A 88 -3.47 12.25 3.90
N LYS A 89 -4.17 13.17 3.22
CA LYS A 89 -3.95 13.40 1.79
C LYS A 89 -2.71 14.29 1.62
N THR A 90 -1.83 13.95 0.70
CA THR A 90 -0.79 14.89 0.28
C THR A 90 -1.32 15.79 -0.83
N SER A 91 -1.03 17.08 -0.72
CA SER A 91 -1.32 18.09 -1.74
C SER A 91 -0.54 17.83 -3.03
#